data_AF-A0A969WXU2-F1
#
_entry.id   AF-A0A969WXU2-F1
#
_cell.length_a   1.000
_cell.length_b   1.000
_cell.length_c   1.000
_cell.angle_alpha   90.00
_cell.angle_beta   90.00
_cell.angle_gamma   90.00
#
_symmetry.space_group_name_H-M   'P 1'
#
loop_
_entity.id
_entity.type
_entity.pdbx_description
1 polymer ?
#
loop_
_entity_poly.entity_id
_entity_poly.type
_entity_poly.pdbx_seq_one_letter_code
_entity_poly.pdbx_strand_id
1 'polypeptide(L)'
;ILELYDADGSLNLEGLVNFRLRDYKREIRFAVDIANEDLKSEKQYNDFVKLLKYFVDNQPPRVFEVNVMLAENGLFNLWDERGEEINEDFIDFYQGDLISSGNNLDDVLISILITIAPRRIVFHTVGSLPDIEPIRIIRSVFKEKIYVCTGCERCPNYIFGDK
;
A
#
# COMPACT_ATOMS: atom_id res chain seq x y z
N ILE A 1 -32.14 10.16 36.55
CA ILE A 1 -31.19 9.92 37.66
C ILE A 1 -31.94 9.67 38.97
N LEU A 2 -32.93 10.49 39.33
CA LEU A 2 -33.76 10.27 40.54
C LEU A 2 -34.66 9.02 40.48
N GLU A 3 -35.05 8.55 39.28
CA GLU A 3 -35.83 7.30 39.08
C GLU A 3 -35.06 5.99 39.33
N LEU A 4 -33.77 6.07 39.69
CA LEU A 4 -32.91 4.90 39.92
C LEU A 4 -32.76 4.56 41.39
N TYR A 5 -33.33 5.40 42.26
CA TYR A 5 -33.30 5.22 43.70
C TYR A 5 -34.55 4.50 44.15
N ASP A 6 -34.37 3.45 44.96
CA ASP A 6 -35.44 2.77 45.67
C ASP A 6 -36.03 3.71 46.74
N ALA A 7 -37.18 3.32 47.31
CA ALA A 7 -37.94 4.18 48.23
C ALA A 7 -37.17 4.60 49.49
N ASP A 8 -36.07 3.93 49.82
CA ASP A 8 -35.15 4.23 50.92
C ASP A 8 -33.96 5.13 50.51
N GLY A 9 -33.89 5.56 49.25
CA GLY A 9 -32.78 6.33 48.72
C GLY A 9 -31.53 5.50 48.41
N SER A 10 -31.65 4.17 48.30
CA SER A 10 -30.58 3.29 47.84
C SER A 10 -30.62 3.10 46.31
N LEU A 11 -29.45 2.98 45.67
CA LEU A 11 -29.34 2.76 44.23
C LEU A 11 -29.22 1.26 43.94
N ASN A 12 -30.18 0.71 43.19
CA ASN A 12 -30.09 -0.67 42.72
C ASN A 12 -29.10 -0.79 41.55
N LEU A 13 -27.82 -0.94 41.90
CA LEU A 13 -26.71 -1.08 40.95
C LEU A 13 -26.87 -2.29 40.03
N GLU A 14 -27.37 -3.41 40.56
CA GLU A 14 -27.54 -4.63 39.78
C GLU A 14 -28.62 -4.46 38.72
N GLY A 15 -29.75 -3.83 39.06
CA GLY A 15 -30.81 -3.47 38.11
C GLY A 15 -30.34 -2.44 37.07
N LEU A 16 -29.58 -1.43 37.48
CA LEU A 16 -29.02 -0.43 36.57
C LEU A 16 -28.08 -1.08 35.55
N VAL A 17 -27.11 -1.88 36.01
CA VAL A 17 -26.13 -2.56 35.17
C VAL A 17 -26.81 -3.58 34.27
N ASN A 18 -27.72 -4.37 34.83
CA ASN A 18 -28.35 -5.46 34.11
C ASN A 18 -29.48 -5.02 33.21
N PHE A 19 -30.06 -3.82 33.31
CA PHE A 19 -31.17 -3.42 32.42
C PHE A 19 -30.89 -2.15 31.65
N ARG A 20 -30.43 -1.08 32.32
CA ARG A 20 -30.22 0.21 31.66
C ARG A 20 -28.89 0.32 30.93
N LEU A 21 -27.86 -0.39 31.41
CA LEU A 21 -26.54 -0.43 30.75
C LEU A 21 -26.39 -1.57 29.74
N ARG A 22 -27.45 -2.33 29.45
CA ARG A 22 -27.41 -3.41 28.43
C ARG A 22 -27.05 -2.89 27.05
N ASP A 23 -27.70 -1.79 26.63
CA ASP A 23 -27.44 -1.20 25.32
C ASP A 23 -26.05 -0.59 25.27
N TYR A 24 -25.63 0.12 26.34
CA TYR A 24 -24.26 0.63 26.46
C TYR A 24 -23.19 -0.49 26.36
N LYS A 25 -23.43 -1.63 27.03
CA LYS A 25 -22.53 -2.80 26.94
C LYS A 25 -22.53 -3.41 25.54
N ARG A 26 -23.64 -3.36 24.81
CA ARG A 26 -23.73 -3.81 23.41
C ARG A 26 -22.89 -2.90 22.51
N GLU A 27 -23.03 -1.58 22.65
CA GLU A 27 -22.24 -0.61 21.89
C GLU A 27 -20.74 -0.78 22.14
N ILE A 28 -20.32 -0.99 23.40
CA ILE A 28 -18.91 -1.26 23.70
C ILE A 28 -18.43 -2.54 23.01
N ARG A 29 -19.21 -3.64 23.08
CA ARG A 29 -18.81 -4.89 22.41
C ARG A 29 -18.68 -4.71 20.91
N PHE A 30 -19.64 -4.02 20.30
CA PHE A 30 -19.60 -3.73 18.86
C PHE A 30 -18.37 -2.90 18.49
N ALA A 31 -18.04 -1.87 19.26
CA ALA A 31 -16.82 -1.10 19.06
C ALA A 31 -15.54 -1.95 19.22
N VAL A 32 -15.51 -2.86 20.19
CA VAL A 32 -14.40 -3.82 20.38
C VAL A 32 -14.29 -4.78 19.20
N ASP A 33 -15.41 -5.27 18.67
CA ASP A 33 -15.43 -6.19 17.54
C ASP A 33 -14.88 -5.50 16.27
N ILE A 34 -15.29 -4.26 15.97
CA ILE A 34 -14.74 -3.46 14.87
C ILE A 34 -13.23 -3.26 15.05
N ALA A 35 -12.81 -2.84 16.25
CA ALA A 35 -11.38 -2.61 16.51
C ALA A 35 -10.56 -3.91 16.33
N ASN A 36 -11.11 -5.07 16.67
CA ASN A 36 -10.47 -6.35 16.47
C ASN A 36 -10.37 -6.72 14.97
N GLU A 37 -11.38 -6.41 14.16
CA GLU A 37 -11.34 -6.58 12.71
C GLU A 37 -10.30 -5.69 12.04
N ASP A 38 -10.20 -4.42 12.47
CA ASP A 38 -9.20 -3.47 11.98
C ASP A 38 -7.78 -3.96 12.31
N LEU A 39 -7.54 -4.36 13.57
CA LEU A 39 -6.26 -4.91 14.01
C LEU A 39 -5.88 -6.18 13.24
N LYS A 40 -6.85 -7.05 12.94
CA LYS A 40 -6.62 -8.26 12.16
C LYS A 40 -6.23 -7.92 10.72
N SER A 41 -6.93 -6.96 10.11
CA SER A 41 -6.65 -6.51 8.74
C SER A 41 -5.27 -5.86 8.64
N GLU A 42 -4.91 -5.00 9.61
CA GLU A 42 -3.57 -4.40 9.70
C GLU A 42 -2.48 -5.45 9.87
N LYS A 43 -2.72 -6.47 10.71
CA LYS A 43 -1.79 -7.60 10.87
C LYS A 43 -1.60 -8.36 9.55
N GLN A 44 -2.68 -8.67 8.85
CA GLN A 44 -2.63 -9.37 7.56
C GLN A 44 -1.84 -8.57 6.51
N TYR A 45 -2.07 -7.26 6.42
CA TYR A 45 -1.30 -6.37 5.55
C TYR A 45 0.21 -6.39 5.90
N ASN A 46 0.53 -6.27 7.20
CA ASN A 46 1.91 -6.29 7.66
C ASN A 46 2.62 -7.62 7.37
N ASP A 47 1.91 -8.75 7.55
CA ASP A 47 2.46 -10.07 7.26
C ASP A 47 2.66 -10.28 5.75
N PHE A 48 1.75 -9.77 4.92
CA PHE A 48 1.92 -9.71 3.46
C PHE A 48 3.17 -8.91 3.06
N VAL A 49 3.34 -7.69 3.58
CA VAL A 49 4.52 -6.86 3.31
C VAL A 49 5.82 -7.55 3.74
N LYS A 50 5.83 -8.23 4.89
CA LYS A 50 7.01 -8.98 5.37
C LYS A 50 7.37 -10.12 4.42
N LEU A 51 6.37 -10.83 3.91
CA LEU A 51 6.58 -11.91 2.95
C LEU A 51 7.22 -11.38 1.65
N LEU A 52 6.69 -10.28 1.11
CA LEU A 52 7.25 -9.66 -0.10
C LEU A 52 8.69 -9.17 0.10
N LYS A 53 8.97 -8.54 1.24
CA LYS A 53 10.34 -8.17 1.63
C LYS A 53 11.29 -9.35 1.64
N TYR A 54 10.85 -10.45 2.24
CA TYR A 54 11.64 -11.67 2.29
C TYR A 54 12.02 -12.15 0.89
N PHE A 55 11.11 -12.13 -0.09
CA PHE A 55 11.45 -12.49 -1.47
C PHE A 55 12.48 -11.54 -2.07
N VAL A 56 12.22 -10.24 -2.02
CA VAL A 56 13.11 -9.20 -2.59
C VAL A 56 14.52 -9.24 -2.00
N ASP A 57 14.66 -9.50 -0.70
CA ASP A 57 15.96 -9.50 -0.02
C ASP A 57 16.75 -10.80 -0.20
N ASN A 58 16.09 -11.93 -0.50
CA ASN A 58 16.75 -13.24 -0.66
C ASN A 58 17.05 -13.63 -2.10
N GLN A 59 16.65 -12.82 -3.08
CA GLN A 59 16.96 -13.05 -4.49
C GLN A 59 18.09 -12.14 -4.97
N PRO A 60 18.94 -12.60 -5.91
CA PRO A 60 19.92 -11.72 -6.54
C PRO A 60 19.22 -10.66 -7.40
N PRO A 61 19.64 -9.38 -7.35
CA PRO A 61 19.07 -8.34 -8.18
C PRO A 61 19.35 -8.62 -9.65
N ARG A 62 18.32 -8.57 -10.51
CA ARG A 62 18.47 -8.80 -11.96
C ARG A 62 19.00 -7.58 -12.70
N VAL A 63 18.64 -6.39 -12.22
CA VAL A 63 19.13 -5.10 -12.73
C VAL A 63 19.56 -4.22 -11.55
N PHE A 64 20.43 -3.25 -11.80
CA PHE A 64 20.89 -2.37 -10.73
C PHE A 64 19.81 -1.33 -10.39
N GLU A 65 19.29 -0.65 -11.41
CA GLU A 65 18.29 0.40 -11.26
C GLU A 65 17.06 0.11 -12.13
N VAL A 66 15.88 0.40 -11.59
CA VAL A 66 14.64 0.51 -12.37
C VAL A 66 14.13 1.93 -12.27
N ASN A 67 13.94 2.55 -13.42
CA ASN A 67 13.29 3.84 -13.55
C ASN A 67 11.80 3.61 -13.86
N VAL A 68 10.93 4.34 -13.16
CA VAL A 68 9.47 4.19 -13.25
C VAL A 68 8.83 5.53 -13.57
N MET A 69 8.00 5.59 -14.61
CA MET A 69 7.24 6.78 -14.97
C MET A 69 5.80 6.41 -15.29
N LEU A 70 4.83 7.16 -14.75
CA LEU A 70 3.43 7.04 -15.16
C LEU A 70 3.23 7.88 -16.42
N ALA A 71 2.91 7.23 -17.54
CA ALA A 71 2.59 7.89 -18.80
C ALA A 71 1.16 8.46 -18.78
N GLU A 72 0.88 9.39 -19.69
CA GLU A 72 -0.44 10.07 -19.78
C GLU A 72 -1.60 9.11 -20.08
N ASN A 73 -1.31 7.97 -20.71
CA ASN A 73 -2.28 6.91 -20.97
C ASN A 73 -2.58 6.04 -19.73
N GLY A 74 -1.98 6.33 -18.58
CA GLY A 74 -2.14 5.59 -17.33
C GLY A 74 -1.27 4.35 -17.20
N LEU A 75 -0.41 4.05 -18.20
CA LEU A 75 0.53 2.94 -18.14
C LEU A 75 1.85 3.35 -17.48
N PHE A 76 2.55 2.38 -16.90
CA PHE A 76 3.90 2.59 -16.39
C PHE A 76 4.95 2.30 -17.46
N ASN A 77 5.82 3.26 -17.72
CA ASN A 77 7.04 3.07 -18.51
C ASN A 77 8.19 2.70 -17.57
N LEU A 78 8.91 1.64 -17.91
CA LEU A 78 9.99 1.07 -17.12
C LEU A 78 11.26 0.96 -17.95
N TRP A 79 12.40 1.38 -17.42
CA TRP A 79 13.70 1.21 -18.05
C TRP A 79 14.82 1.03 -17.04
N ASP A 80 15.91 0.39 -17.45
CA ASP A 80 17.07 0.12 -16.59
C ASP A 80 18.05 1.31 -16.51
N GLU A 81 19.20 1.13 -15.85
CA GLU A 81 20.24 2.17 -15.78
C GLU A 81 20.84 2.57 -17.14
N ARG A 82 20.73 1.71 -18.16
CA ARG A 82 21.26 1.94 -19.51
C ARG A 82 20.25 2.69 -20.38
N GLY A 83 18.99 2.76 -19.93
CA GLY A 83 17.89 3.32 -20.72
C GLY A 83 17.24 2.29 -21.63
N GLU A 84 17.55 1.01 -21.45
CA GLU A 84 16.86 -0.07 -22.15
C GLU A 84 15.51 -0.29 -21.49
N GLU A 85 14.45 -0.34 -22.31
CA GLU A 85 13.11 -0.58 -21.81
C GLU A 85 13.02 -1.95 -21.15
N ILE A 86 12.36 -1.99 -19.99
CA ILE A 86 12.00 -3.24 -19.33
C ILE A 86 10.63 -3.61 -19.90
N ASN A 87 10.64 -4.00 -21.17
CA ASN A 87 9.46 -4.33 -21.96
C ASN A 87 9.48 -5.82 -22.34
N GLU A 88 8.30 -6.39 -22.50
CA GLU A 88 8.02 -7.63 -23.23
C GLU A 88 8.05 -8.95 -22.42
N ASP A 89 9.17 -9.53 -21.99
CA ASP A 89 9.13 -10.91 -21.43
C ASP A 89 8.29 -11.06 -20.13
N PHE A 90 8.20 -10.01 -19.31
CA PHE A 90 7.38 -10.04 -18.09
C PHE A 90 5.92 -9.76 -18.39
N ILE A 91 5.64 -8.81 -19.28
CA ILE A 91 4.28 -8.40 -19.60
C ILE A 91 3.60 -9.51 -20.40
N ASP A 92 4.30 -10.20 -21.30
CA ASP A 92 3.78 -11.33 -22.07
C ASP A 92 3.54 -12.58 -21.19
N PHE A 93 4.40 -12.84 -20.19
CA PHE A 93 4.20 -13.94 -19.25
C PHE A 93 2.94 -13.76 -18.38
N TYR A 94 2.63 -12.51 -18.02
CA TYR A 94 1.43 -12.19 -17.23
C TYR A 94 0.21 -11.81 -18.08
N GLN A 95 0.35 -11.47 -19.37
CA GLN A 95 -0.77 -11.11 -20.25
C GLN A 95 -1.84 -12.21 -20.33
N GLY A 96 -1.43 -13.50 -20.32
CA GLY A 96 -2.37 -14.62 -20.33
C GLY A 96 -3.27 -14.68 -19.08
N ASP A 97 -2.73 -14.36 -17.91
CA ASP A 97 -3.47 -14.40 -16.64
C ASP A 97 -4.19 -13.07 -16.34
N LEU A 98 -3.60 -11.93 -16.72
CA LEU A 98 -4.11 -10.57 -16.46
C LEU A 98 -5.30 -10.16 -17.35
N ILE A 99 -5.50 -10.77 -18.52
CA ILE A 99 -6.64 -10.46 -19.41
C ILE A 99 -7.94 -11.14 -18.89
N SER A 100 -7.82 -12.20 -18.08
CA SER A 100 -8.97 -13.00 -17.62
C SER A 100 -9.65 -12.46 -16.36
N SER A 101 -8.95 -11.63 -15.61
CA SER A 101 -9.40 -10.95 -14.39
C SER A 101 -9.04 -9.49 -14.58
N GLY A 102 -9.99 -8.54 -14.57
CA GLY A 102 -9.78 -7.11 -14.86
C GLY A 102 -8.75 -6.43 -13.94
N ASN A 103 -7.47 -6.78 -14.10
CA ASN A 103 -6.43 -6.60 -13.12
C ASN A 103 -5.79 -5.23 -13.28
N ASN A 104 -5.57 -4.66 -12.11
CA ASN A 104 -5.11 -3.32 -11.86
C ASN A 104 -3.65 -3.18 -12.31
N LEU A 105 -3.32 -2.20 -13.17
CA LEU A 105 -1.96 -1.94 -13.67
C LEU A 105 -0.92 -1.79 -12.53
N ASP A 106 -1.42 -1.38 -11.36
CA ASP A 106 -0.72 -1.32 -10.09
C ASP A 106 -0.08 -2.66 -9.66
N ASP A 107 -0.83 -3.77 -9.80
CA ASP A 107 -0.37 -5.10 -9.40
C ASP A 107 0.73 -5.62 -10.33
N VAL A 108 0.67 -5.24 -11.62
CA VAL A 108 1.69 -5.58 -12.62
C VAL A 108 3.00 -4.90 -12.27
N LEU A 109 2.97 -3.60 -11.98
CA LEU A 109 4.14 -2.85 -11.57
C LEU A 109 4.80 -3.47 -10.32
N ILE A 110 4.00 -3.77 -9.29
CA ILE A 110 4.48 -4.38 -8.06
C ILE A 110 5.15 -5.73 -8.37
N SER A 111 4.51 -6.57 -9.19
CA SER A 111 5.00 -7.90 -9.56
C SER A 111 6.33 -7.85 -10.33
N ILE A 112 6.47 -6.91 -11.27
CA ILE A 112 7.72 -6.67 -12.00
C ILE A 112 8.83 -6.28 -11.04
N LEU A 113 8.59 -5.28 -10.18
CA LEU A 113 9.59 -4.80 -9.23
C LEU A 113 10.03 -5.90 -8.25
N ILE A 114 9.10 -6.72 -7.74
CA ILE A 114 9.42 -7.86 -6.88
C ILE A 114 10.29 -8.86 -7.64
N THR A 115 9.94 -9.19 -8.88
CA THR A 115 10.66 -10.22 -9.65
C THR A 115 12.05 -9.79 -10.06
N ILE A 116 12.23 -8.49 -10.34
CA ILE A 116 13.53 -7.90 -10.67
C ILE A 116 14.38 -7.69 -9.41
N ALA A 117 13.74 -7.36 -8.28
CA ALA A 117 14.37 -6.94 -7.02
C ALA A 117 15.54 -5.96 -7.22
N PRO A 118 15.30 -4.81 -7.87
CA PRO A 118 16.37 -3.89 -8.18
C PRO A 118 17.02 -3.33 -6.91
N ARG A 119 18.28 -2.91 -7.02
CA ARG A 119 18.97 -2.22 -5.92
C ARG A 119 18.47 -0.79 -5.75
N ARG A 120 18.00 -0.17 -6.83
CA ARG A 120 17.48 1.18 -6.85
C ARG A 120 16.22 1.28 -7.70
N ILE A 121 15.22 2.01 -7.20
CA ILE A 121 13.99 2.37 -7.92
C ILE A 121 13.92 3.89 -7.97
N VAL A 122 13.85 4.46 -9.16
CA VAL A 122 13.79 5.90 -9.38
C VAL A 122 12.44 6.24 -10.01
N PHE A 123 11.62 7.00 -9.28
CA PHE A 123 10.35 7.49 -9.81
C PHE A 123 10.52 8.83 -10.50
N HIS A 124 10.09 8.89 -11.76
CA HIS A 124 10.03 10.09 -12.58
C HIS A 124 8.62 10.66 -12.50
N THR A 125 8.44 11.65 -11.63
CA THR A 125 7.16 12.33 -11.42
C THR A 125 7.41 13.82 -11.21
N VAL A 126 6.39 14.64 -11.51
CA VAL A 126 6.46 16.08 -11.27
C VAL A 126 6.09 16.33 -9.81
N GLY A 127 7.06 16.75 -9.01
CA GLY A 127 6.86 17.03 -7.59
C GLY A 127 6.99 15.78 -6.71
N SER A 128 6.07 15.58 -5.78
CA SER A 128 6.11 14.45 -4.83
C SER A 128 5.38 13.23 -5.37
N LEU A 129 5.92 12.05 -5.07
CA LEU A 129 5.22 10.77 -5.28
C LEU A 129 3.80 10.79 -4.70
N PRO A 130 2.77 10.41 -5.48
CA PRO A 130 1.40 10.38 -5.00
C PRO A 130 1.23 9.31 -3.92
N ASP A 131 0.37 9.59 -2.95
CA ASP A 131 0.04 8.67 -1.85
C ASP A 131 -1.07 7.70 -2.27
N ILE A 132 -0.80 6.93 -3.31
CA ILE A 132 -1.69 5.89 -3.85
C ILE A 132 -1.21 4.50 -3.40
N GLU A 133 -2.13 3.53 -3.39
CA GLU A 133 -1.89 2.16 -2.93
C GLU A 133 -0.65 1.47 -3.51
N PRO A 134 -0.38 1.46 -4.83
CA PRO A 134 0.83 0.83 -5.37
C PRO A 134 2.10 1.46 -4.83
N ILE A 135 2.14 2.79 -4.72
CA ILE A 135 3.30 3.51 -4.19
C ILE A 135 3.49 3.21 -2.70
N ARG A 136 2.41 3.08 -1.93
CA ARG A 136 2.48 2.65 -0.53
C ARG A 136 3.03 1.23 -0.40
N ILE A 137 2.60 0.29 -1.22
CA ILE A 137 3.11 -1.09 -1.23
C ILE A 137 4.59 -1.11 -1.61
N ILE A 138 4.98 -0.42 -2.69
CA ILE A 138 6.37 -0.35 -3.13
C ILE A 138 7.25 0.27 -2.04
N ARG A 139 6.82 1.37 -1.40
CA ARG A 139 7.49 1.97 -0.24
C ARG A 139 7.63 1.01 0.92
N SER A 140 6.54 0.32 1.25
CA SER A 140 6.52 -0.67 2.31
C SER A 140 7.51 -1.79 2.04
N VAL A 141 7.64 -2.29 0.81
CA VAL A 141 8.50 -3.42 0.44
C VAL A 141 9.96 -3.02 0.24
N PHE A 142 10.22 -1.99 -0.57
CA PHE A 142 11.58 -1.62 -1.02
C PHE A 142 12.29 -0.58 -0.16
N LYS A 143 11.55 0.11 0.73
CA LYS A 143 12.08 1.08 1.71
C LYS A 143 13.13 2.04 1.13
N GLU A 144 14.39 1.89 1.54
CA GLU A 144 15.53 2.77 1.24
C GLU A 144 16.02 2.67 -0.21
N LYS A 145 15.48 1.74 -0.99
CA LYS A 145 15.80 1.58 -2.41
C LYS A 145 15.05 2.58 -3.30
N ILE A 146 14.15 3.42 -2.75
CA ILE A 146 13.29 4.32 -3.51
C ILE A 146 13.82 5.75 -3.54
N TYR A 147 13.87 6.32 -4.73
CA TYR A 147 14.32 7.67 -5.01
C TYR A 147 13.30 8.39 -5.90
N VAL A 148 13.20 9.70 -5.74
CA VAL A 148 12.39 10.55 -6.62
C VAL A 148 13.34 11.37 -7.49
N CYS A 149 13.14 11.31 -8.80
CA CYS A 149 13.90 12.11 -9.74
C CYS A 149 13.60 13.60 -9.53
N THR A 150 14.65 14.43 -9.46
CA THR A 150 14.51 15.90 -9.32
C THR A 150 14.29 16.61 -10.66
N GLY A 151 14.05 15.85 -11.74
CA GLY A 151 14.00 16.33 -13.11
C GLY A 151 15.26 15.92 -13.88
N CYS A 152 15.07 15.19 -14.98
CA CYS A 152 16.11 14.80 -15.93
C CYS A 152 15.55 14.82 -17.35
N GLU A 153 16.39 14.65 -18.37
CA GLU A 153 16.02 14.67 -19.79
C GLU A 153 14.89 13.71 -20.20
N ARG A 154 14.61 12.68 -19.40
CA ARG A 154 13.52 11.72 -19.61
C ARG A 154 12.21 12.10 -18.92
N CYS A 155 12.19 13.11 -18.07
CA CYS A 155 10.96 13.56 -17.40
C CYS A 155 10.09 14.40 -18.35
N PRO A 156 8.74 14.29 -18.28
CA PRO A 156 7.82 14.94 -19.22
C PRO A 156 7.87 16.48 -19.21
N ASN A 157 8.35 17.09 -18.13
CA ASN A 157 8.50 18.55 -17.99
C ASN A 157 9.96 18.99 -17.80
N TYR A 158 10.93 18.26 -18.39
CA TYR A 158 12.32 18.69 -18.39
C TYR A 158 12.49 19.96 -19.23
N ILE A 159 12.55 21.10 -18.55
CA ILE A 159 12.95 22.35 -19.17
C ILE A 159 14.47 22.38 -19.14
N PHE A 160 15.08 22.25 -20.32
CA PHE A 160 16.51 22.44 -20.51
C PHE A 160 16.90 23.80 -19.93
N GLY A 161 17.78 23.81 -18.92
CA GLY A 161 18.29 25.04 -18.34
C GLY A 161 19.24 25.73 -19.31
N ASP A 162 18.75 26.72 -20.04
CA ASP A 162 19.57 27.87 -20.42
C ASP A 162 19.87 28.67 -19.14
N LYS A 163 20.97 28.32 -18.46
CA LYS A 163 21.92 29.22 -17.76
C LYS A 163 22.91 28.46 -16.88
#